data_AF-Q92ZD5-F1
#
_entry.id   AF-Q92ZD5-F1
#
_cell.length_a   1.000
_cell.length_b   1.000
_cell.length_c   1.000
_cell.angle_alpha   90.00
_cell.angle_beta   90.00
_cell.angle_gamma   90.00
#
_symmetry.space_group_name_H-M   'P 1'
#
loop_
_entity.id
_entity.type
_entity.pdbx_description
1 polymer ?
#
loop_
_entity_poly.entity_id
_entity_poly.type
_entity_poly.pdbx_seq_one_letter_code
_entity_poly.pdbx_strand_id
1 'polypeptide(L)'
;MINASRIRTAFVLLVVGAFATTIPAVTQSIATDNVAQRQDGMKAMAAAAKTIDGMFKGSSVYDANAFKAAAETIRSHAGEKLSSLFDRSIAAPGSKASVNIEAERQSFDKLAADLGVYASALAAAAERYPDVISPQMRMQSGDAMIGGPLARKAKADRDVRSIPAEHAFHLMLQTCTSCHAQFRVRAE
;
A
#
# COMPACT_ATOMS: atom_id res chain seq x y z
N MET A 1 87.38 -37.29 13.04
CA MET A 1 86.71 -38.53 12.60
C MET A 1 85.45 -38.15 11.82
N ILE A 2 85.24 -38.84 10.71
CA ILE A 2 84.29 -38.63 9.60
C ILE A 2 82.84 -38.69 10.11
N ASN A 3 81.92 -37.83 9.65
CA ASN A 3 80.81 -38.11 8.71
C ASN A 3 79.52 -37.54 9.37
N ALA A 4 78.44 -37.12 8.72
CA ALA A 4 78.00 -37.20 7.35
C ALA A 4 76.99 -36.06 7.10
N SER A 5 76.99 -35.56 5.87
CA SER A 5 75.91 -34.77 5.28
C SER A 5 74.58 -35.52 5.35
N ARG A 6 73.50 -34.83 5.76
CA ARG A 6 72.13 -35.19 5.36
C ARG A 6 71.38 -33.97 4.85
N ILE A 7 70.95 -34.15 3.61
CA ILE A 7 70.34 -33.21 2.69
C ILE A 7 68.82 -33.18 2.92
N ARG A 8 68.26 -31.96 2.78
CA ARG A 8 66.87 -31.59 2.41
C ARG A 8 65.72 -32.01 3.33
N THR A 9 65.06 -31.00 3.89
CA THR A 9 63.64 -30.71 3.53
C THR A 9 63.29 -29.29 3.94
N ALA A 10 62.99 -28.43 2.96
CA ALA A 10 62.42 -27.11 3.20
C ALA A 10 60.92 -27.29 3.45
N PHE A 11 60.47 -27.00 4.67
CA PHE A 11 59.06 -27.00 5.02
C PHE A 11 58.54 -25.56 4.84
N VAL A 12 58.07 -25.24 3.64
CA VAL A 12 57.39 -23.97 3.37
C VAL A 12 55.97 -24.07 3.95
N LEU A 13 55.78 -23.55 5.15
CA LEU A 13 54.45 -23.33 5.74
C LEU A 13 53.84 -22.08 5.12
N LEU A 14 53.09 -22.27 4.02
CA LEU A 14 52.25 -21.25 3.43
C LEU A 14 50.94 -21.18 4.23
N VAL A 15 50.89 -20.29 5.22
CA VAL A 15 49.66 -19.98 5.97
C VAL A 15 48.83 -19.02 5.11
N VAL A 16 47.87 -19.55 4.36
CA VAL A 16 46.80 -18.74 3.74
C VAL A 16 45.87 -18.31 4.88
N GLY A 17 46.01 -17.07 5.34
CA GLY A 17 45.03 -16.45 6.22
C GLY A 17 43.69 -16.29 5.49
N ALA A 18 42.68 -17.07 5.88
CA ALA A 18 41.33 -16.91 5.39
C ALA A 18 40.74 -15.61 5.97
N PHE A 19 40.64 -14.56 5.16
CA PHE A 19 39.86 -13.37 5.49
C PHE A 19 38.37 -13.73 5.43
N ALA A 20 37.77 -14.05 6.57
CA ALA A 20 36.32 -14.14 6.70
C ALA A 20 35.73 -12.73 6.83
N THR A 21 35.40 -12.08 5.71
CA THR A 21 34.59 -10.86 5.71
C THR A 21 33.13 -11.24 5.95
N THR A 22 32.66 -11.14 7.19
CA THR A 22 31.23 -11.23 7.50
C THR A 22 30.55 -9.92 7.11
N ILE A 23 29.75 -9.92 6.04
CA ILE A 23 28.80 -8.84 5.76
C ILE A 23 27.39 -9.42 5.96
N PRO A 24 26.69 -9.03 7.04
CA PRO A 24 25.24 -9.01 6.93
C PRO A 24 24.64 -7.81 7.68
N ALA A 25 24.29 -6.74 6.96
CA ALA A 25 23.45 -5.65 7.49
C ALA A 25 22.58 -4.92 6.45
N VAL A 26 22.59 -5.33 5.18
CA VAL A 26 21.87 -4.60 4.11
C VAL A 26 20.38 -4.95 4.06
N THR A 27 20.00 -6.18 4.40
CA THR A 27 18.61 -6.65 4.33
C THR A 27 17.69 -6.01 5.38
N GLN A 28 18.22 -5.68 6.56
CA GLN A 28 17.45 -5.08 7.64
C GLN A 28 17.17 -3.58 7.40
N SER A 29 18.12 -2.83 6.84
CA SER A 29 17.90 -1.41 6.49
C SER A 29 16.82 -1.25 5.42
N ILE A 30 16.91 -2.02 4.32
CA ILE A 30 15.94 -1.96 3.21
C ILE A 30 14.52 -2.36 3.69
N ALA A 31 14.42 -3.32 4.61
CA ALA A 31 13.14 -3.73 5.20
C ALA A 31 12.49 -2.61 6.02
N THR A 32 13.27 -1.92 6.86
CA THR A 32 12.79 -0.78 7.66
C THR A 32 12.36 0.39 6.76
N ASP A 33 13.07 0.64 5.67
CA ASP A 33 12.74 1.71 4.72
C ASP A 33 11.38 1.47 4.03
N ASN A 34 11.09 0.22 3.64
CA ASN A 34 9.78 -0.15 3.09
C ASN A 34 8.65 0.00 4.12
N VAL A 35 8.90 -0.30 5.41
CA VAL A 35 7.91 -0.11 6.49
C VAL A 35 7.55 1.36 6.64
N ALA A 36 8.55 2.24 6.70
CA ALA A 36 8.33 3.68 6.80
C ALA A 36 7.56 4.19 5.56
N GLN A 37 8.00 3.79 4.37
CA GLN A 37 7.40 4.22 3.11
C GLN A 37 5.92 3.84 2.99
N ARG A 38 5.55 2.59 3.34
CA ARG A 38 4.13 2.19 3.29
C ARG A 38 3.30 2.88 4.36
N GLN A 39 3.84 3.11 5.55
CA GLN A 39 3.13 3.81 6.63
C GLN A 39 2.87 5.28 6.27
N ASP A 40 3.85 5.96 5.66
CA ASP A 40 3.68 7.35 5.22
C ASP A 40 2.72 7.45 4.04
N GLY A 41 2.76 6.50 3.10
CA GLY A 41 1.74 6.39 2.06
C GLY A 41 0.33 6.22 2.63
N MET A 42 0.16 5.35 3.63
CA MET A 42 -1.14 5.18 4.31
C MET A 42 -1.63 6.45 5.01
N LYS A 43 -0.74 7.21 5.65
CA LYS A 43 -1.08 8.50 6.27
C LYS A 43 -1.48 9.54 5.22
N ALA A 44 -0.76 9.62 4.11
CA ALA A 44 -1.08 10.52 3.00
C ALA A 44 -2.46 10.20 2.42
N MET A 45 -2.75 8.92 2.17
CA MET A 45 -4.09 8.48 1.72
C MET A 45 -5.19 8.82 2.73
N ALA A 46 -4.95 8.63 4.03
CA ALA A 46 -5.92 8.97 5.07
C ALA A 46 -6.22 10.48 5.13
N ALA A 47 -5.19 11.33 5.01
CA ALA A 47 -5.35 12.78 4.96
C ALA A 47 -6.14 13.23 3.70
N ALA A 48 -5.83 12.64 2.55
CA ALA A 48 -6.56 12.88 1.32
C ALA A 48 -8.03 12.45 1.41
N ALA A 49 -8.30 11.26 1.96
CA ALA A 49 -9.66 10.77 2.17
C ALA A 49 -10.46 11.70 3.10
N LYS A 50 -9.82 12.22 4.17
CA LYS A 50 -10.44 13.20 5.08
C LYS A 50 -10.80 14.51 4.36
N THR A 51 -9.96 14.96 3.44
CA THR A 51 -10.23 16.16 2.63
C THR A 51 -11.48 15.97 1.77
N ILE A 52 -11.57 14.83 1.07
CA ILE A 52 -12.73 14.47 0.24
C ILE A 52 -14.01 14.34 1.09
N ASP A 53 -13.92 13.64 2.22
CA ASP A 53 -15.03 13.48 3.19
C ASP A 53 -15.57 14.84 3.66
N GLY A 54 -14.66 15.76 3.98
CA GLY A 54 -15.01 17.09 4.45
C GLY A 54 -15.87 17.88 3.47
N MET A 55 -15.54 17.77 2.18
CA MET A 55 -16.28 18.42 1.09
C MET A 55 -17.64 17.78 0.86
N PHE A 56 -17.73 16.44 0.82
CA PHE A 56 -19.02 15.75 0.72
C PHE A 56 -19.95 16.08 1.90
N LYS A 57 -19.42 16.10 3.13
CA LYS A 57 -20.20 16.45 4.33
C LYS A 57 -20.56 17.94 4.45
N GLY A 58 -20.01 18.80 3.59
CA GLY A 58 -20.19 20.25 3.68
C GLY A 58 -19.49 20.90 4.87
N SER A 59 -18.58 20.17 5.54
CA SER A 59 -17.74 20.72 6.62
C SER A 59 -16.56 21.55 6.10
N SER A 60 -16.27 21.45 4.80
CA SER A 60 -15.38 22.34 4.04
C SER A 60 -16.04 22.74 2.73
N VAL A 61 -15.70 23.92 2.22
CA VAL A 61 -16.13 24.36 0.89
C VAL A 61 -15.57 23.42 -0.18
N TYR A 62 -16.37 23.11 -1.19
CA TYR A 62 -15.91 22.31 -2.33
C TYR A 62 -14.95 23.13 -3.19
N ASP A 63 -13.79 22.54 -3.45
CA ASP A 63 -12.80 23.01 -4.41
C ASP A 63 -12.44 21.82 -5.29
N ALA A 64 -12.79 21.87 -6.58
CA ALA A 64 -12.57 20.77 -7.50
C ALA A 64 -11.09 20.43 -7.70
N ASN A 65 -10.19 21.42 -7.65
CA ASN A 65 -8.75 21.19 -7.78
C ASN A 65 -8.21 20.47 -6.55
N ALA A 66 -8.60 20.91 -5.35
CA ALA A 66 -8.20 20.26 -4.10
C ALA A 66 -8.82 18.87 -3.96
N PHE A 67 -10.08 18.68 -4.37
CA PHE A 67 -10.73 17.37 -4.41
C PHE A 67 -9.98 16.41 -5.35
N LYS A 68 -9.69 16.87 -6.58
CA LYS A 68 -8.93 16.10 -7.56
C LYS A 68 -7.54 15.76 -7.05
N ALA A 69 -6.81 16.72 -6.49
CA ALA A 69 -5.47 16.50 -5.94
C ALA A 69 -5.47 15.48 -4.78
N ALA A 70 -6.49 15.51 -3.91
CA ALA A 70 -6.68 14.51 -2.87
C ALA A 70 -6.94 13.12 -3.48
N ALA A 71 -7.83 13.02 -4.47
CA ALA A 71 -8.10 11.76 -5.16
C ALA A 71 -6.84 11.22 -5.87
N GLU A 72 -6.07 12.08 -6.53
CA GLU A 72 -4.80 11.70 -7.17
C GLU A 72 -3.72 11.28 -6.18
N THR A 73 -3.69 11.89 -4.99
CA THR A 73 -2.82 11.44 -3.89
C THR A 73 -3.15 10.00 -3.52
N ILE A 74 -4.43 9.66 -3.35
CA ILE A 74 -4.84 8.27 -3.07
C ILE A 74 -4.43 7.33 -4.20
N ARG A 75 -4.72 7.72 -5.46
CA ARG A 75 -4.35 6.93 -6.64
C ARG A 75 -2.85 6.66 -6.73
N SER A 76 -2.02 7.65 -6.42
CA SER A 76 -0.55 7.54 -6.51
C SER A 76 0.06 6.56 -5.49
N HIS A 77 -0.66 6.29 -4.40
CA HIS A 77 -0.27 5.38 -3.33
C HIS A 77 -1.02 4.04 -3.37
N ALA A 78 -1.81 3.77 -4.42
CA ALA A 78 -2.61 2.57 -4.59
C ALA A 78 -1.98 1.59 -5.60
N GLY A 79 -2.67 0.47 -5.86
CA GLY A 79 -2.31 -0.51 -6.89
C GLY A 79 -0.93 -1.13 -6.67
N GLU A 80 -0.19 -1.30 -7.77
CA GLU A 80 1.16 -1.89 -7.77
C GLU A 80 2.15 -1.12 -6.88
N LYS A 81 2.03 0.21 -6.83
CA LYS A 81 2.87 1.05 -5.97
C LYS A 81 2.69 0.70 -4.51
N LEU A 82 1.46 0.37 -4.09
CA LEU A 82 1.22 -0.13 -2.75
C LEU A 82 1.72 -1.56 -2.59
N SER A 83 1.32 -2.45 -3.50
CA SER A 83 1.52 -3.88 -3.29
C SER A 83 2.99 -4.28 -3.29
N SER A 84 3.82 -3.66 -4.13
CA SER A 84 5.26 -3.90 -4.18
C SER A 84 5.99 -3.57 -2.86
N LEU A 85 5.46 -2.67 -2.03
CA LEU A 85 6.01 -2.36 -0.70
C LEU A 85 5.83 -3.49 0.33
N PHE A 86 5.13 -4.56 -0.07
CA PHE A 86 4.90 -5.75 0.74
C PHE A 86 5.57 -7.00 0.14
N ASP A 87 6.34 -6.88 -0.96
CA ASP A 87 7.02 -8.03 -1.58
C ASP A 87 8.11 -8.66 -0.72
N ARG A 88 8.68 -7.90 0.24
CA ARG A 88 9.72 -8.39 1.14
C ARG A 88 9.52 -7.85 2.55
N SER A 89 9.85 -8.67 3.54
CA SER A 89 9.84 -8.35 4.97
C SER A 89 8.54 -7.68 5.45
N ILE A 90 7.49 -8.50 5.57
CA ILE A 90 6.19 -8.07 6.08
C ILE A 90 6.19 -8.02 7.61
N ALA A 91 6.84 -9.00 8.24
CA ALA A 91 7.01 -9.13 9.69
C ALA A 91 8.27 -8.40 10.18
N ALA A 92 8.18 -7.07 10.30
CA ALA A 92 9.17 -6.26 11.03
C ALA A 92 8.54 -5.68 12.30
N PRO A 93 9.31 -5.47 13.39
CA PRO A 93 8.80 -4.79 14.58
C PRO A 93 8.14 -3.45 14.22
N GLY A 94 6.95 -3.19 14.75
CA GLY A 94 6.20 -1.95 14.47
C GLY A 94 5.56 -1.85 13.07
N SER A 95 5.75 -2.84 12.19
CA SER A 95 5.17 -2.90 10.84
C SER A 95 3.64 -2.84 10.84
N LYS A 96 3.02 -3.56 11.79
CA LYS A 96 1.58 -3.86 11.85
C LYS A 96 1.00 -4.58 10.63
N ALA A 97 1.80 -4.97 9.64
CA ALA A 97 1.34 -5.80 8.53
C ALA A 97 1.20 -7.27 8.96
N SER A 98 0.11 -7.92 8.53
CA SER A 98 -0.14 -9.34 8.79
C SER A 98 0.73 -10.23 7.90
N VAL A 99 1.23 -11.34 8.46
CA VAL A 99 1.95 -12.37 7.69
C VAL A 99 1.07 -13.04 6.63
N ASN A 100 -0.26 -12.96 6.76
CA ASN A 100 -1.22 -13.54 5.81
C ASN A 100 -1.21 -12.86 4.43
N ILE A 101 -0.56 -11.69 4.28
CA ILE A 101 -0.45 -11.02 2.98
C ILE A 101 0.21 -11.92 1.92
N GLU A 102 1.17 -12.76 2.30
CA GLU A 102 1.80 -13.70 1.37
C GLU A 102 0.81 -14.80 0.93
N ALA A 103 0.14 -15.43 1.90
CA ALA A 103 -0.83 -16.48 1.65
C ALA A 103 -2.05 -16.00 0.84
N GLU A 104 -2.46 -14.75 1.03
CA GLU A 104 -3.64 -14.16 0.39
C GLU A 104 -3.26 -13.00 -0.56
N ARG A 105 -2.11 -13.13 -1.22
CA ARG A 105 -1.51 -12.11 -2.07
C ARG A 105 -2.45 -11.55 -3.12
N GLN A 106 -3.20 -12.42 -3.80
CA GLN A 106 -4.15 -12.00 -4.83
C GLN A 106 -5.25 -11.08 -4.27
N SER A 107 -5.74 -11.38 -3.06
CA SER A 107 -6.76 -10.57 -2.39
C SER A 107 -6.20 -9.21 -1.99
N PHE A 108 -4.97 -9.18 -1.48
CA PHE A 108 -4.27 -7.94 -1.13
C PHE A 108 -4.05 -7.04 -2.35
N ASP A 109 -3.50 -7.60 -3.43
CA ASP A 109 -3.23 -6.88 -4.68
C ASP A 109 -4.53 -6.35 -5.30
N LYS A 110 -5.60 -7.13 -5.24
CA LYS A 110 -6.90 -6.70 -5.73
C LYS A 110 -7.44 -5.50 -4.95
N LEU A 111 -7.38 -5.54 -3.61
CA LEU A 111 -7.84 -4.41 -2.79
C LEU A 111 -6.98 -3.15 -3.04
N ALA A 112 -5.65 -3.33 -3.19
CA ALA A 112 -4.77 -2.24 -3.57
C ALA A 112 -5.15 -1.64 -4.93
N ALA A 113 -5.44 -2.46 -5.93
CA ALA A 113 -5.87 -2.00 -7.25
C ALA A 113 -7.23 -1.30 -7.22
N ASP A 114 -8.21 -1.86 -6.49
CA ASP A 114 -9.56 -1.31 -6.34
C ASP A 114 -9.50 0.13 -5.77
N LEU A 115 -8.61 0.42 -4.80
CA LEU A 115 -8.39 1.78 -4.29
C LEU A 115 -8.04 2.77 -5.41
N GLY A 116 -7.13 2.38 -6.32
CA GLY A 116 -6.71 3.23 -7.43
C GLY A 116 -7.84 3.48 -8.43
N VAL A 117 -8.71 2.49 -8.63
CA VAL A 117 -9.88 2.61 -9.52
C VAL A 117 -10.90 3.59 -8.95
N TYR A 118 -11.28 3.45 -7.68
CA TYR A 118 -12.21 4.39 -7.03
C TYR A 118 -11.62 5.81 -6.97
N ALA A 119 -10.34 5.94 -6.64
CA ALA A 119 -9.65 7.23 -6.62
C ALA A 119 -9.62 7.90 -8.01
N SER A 120 -9.42 7.13 -9.07
CA SER A 120 -9.49 7.65 -10.45
C SER A 120 -10.89 8.14 -10.83
N ALA A 121 -11.94 7.44 -10.37
CA ALA A 121 -13.32 7.86 -10.57
C ALA A 121 -13.63 9.19 -9.87
N LEU A 122 -13.11 9.37 -8.64
CA LEU A 122 -13.23 10.62 -7.88
C LEU A 122 -12.54 11.79 -8.59
N ALA A 123 -11.29 11.60 -9.05
CA ALA A 123 -10.58 12.62 -9.80
C ALA A 123 -11.34 13.03 -11.08
N ALA A 124 -11.85 12.07 -11.84
CA ALA A 124 -12.64 12.33 -13.04
C ALA A 124 -14.00 13.01 -12.74
N ALA A 125 -14.58 12.75 -11.58
CA ALA A 125 -15.81 13.42 -11.17
C ALA A 125 -15.56 14.92 -10.88
N ALA A 126 -14.45 15.26 -10.22
CA ALA A 126 -14.08 16.65 -9.99
C ALA A 126 -13.81 17.42 -11.29
N GLU A 127 -13.23 16.77 -12.30
CA GLU A 127 -13.08 17.37 -13.64
C GLU A 127 -14.43 17.64 -14.33
N ARG A 128 -15.40 16.74 -14.15
CA ARG A 128 -16.73 16.87 -14.76
C ARG A 128 -17.60 17.91 -14.09
N TYR A 129 -17.42 18.13 -12.79
CA TYR A 129 -18.21 19.03 -11.96
C TYR A 129 -17.28 20.03 -11.24
N PRO A 130 -16.74 21.03 -11.97
CA PRO A 130 -15.71 21.91 -11.43
C PRO A 130 -16.25 22.91 -10.39
N ASP A 131 -17.54 23.28 -10.48
CA ASP A 131 -18.06 24.42 -9.72
C ASP A 131 -18.65 24.04 -8.36
N VAL A 132 -19.41 22.93 -8.32
CA VAL A 132 -20.18 22.50 -7.14
C VAL A 132 -20.27 20.98 -7.06
N ILE A 133 -20.43 20.45 -5.85
CA ILE A 133 -20.89 19.06 -5.67
C ILE A 133 -22.34 18.98 -6.15
N SER A 134 -22.52 18.59 -7.40
CA SER A 134 -23.82 18.48 -8.05
C SER A 134 -24.63 17.30 -7.49
N PRO A 135 -25.97 17.29 -7.66
CA PRO A 135 -26.78 16.13 -7.32
C PRO A 135 -26.31 14.83 -8.00
N GLN A 136 -25.64 14.91 -9.16
CA GLN A 136 -25.09 13.74 -9.85
C GLN A 136 -23.82 13.17 -9.18
N MET A 137 -23.11 13.97 -8.38
CA MET A 137 -22.01 13.49 -7.56
C MET A 137 -22.50 12.82 -6.27
N ARG A 138 -23.73 13.13 -5.84
CA ARG A 138 -24.31 12.66 -4.59
C ARG A 138 -24.82 11.22 -4.72
N MET A 139 -24.64 10.46 -3.66
CA MET A 139 -25.26 9.14 -3.54
C MET A 139 -26.75 9.32 -3.28
N GLN A 140 -27.61 8.70 -4.09
CA GLN A 140 -29.06 8.86 -3.96
C GLN A 140 -29.61 7.89 -2.91
N SER A 141 -30.61 8.32 -2.14
CA SER A 141 -31.36 7.42 -1.24
C SER A 141 -32.04 6.31 -2.05
N GLY A 142 -31.50 5.10 -2.01
CA GLY A 142 -31.97 3.96 -2.80
C GLY A 142 -30.88 3.32 -3.65
N ASP A 143 -29.75 4.01 -3.88
CA ASP A 143 -28.51 3.36 -4.26
C ASP A 143 -28.14 2.45 -3.10
N ALA A 144 -28.33 1.14 -3.28
CA ALA A 144 -28.11 0.18 -2.21
C ALA A 144 -26.71 0.43 -1.62
N MET A 145 -26.64 0.61 -0.29
CA MET A 145 -25.41 0.31 0.44
C MET A 145 -25.16 -1.19 0.20
N ILE A 146 -24.38 -1.51 -0.84
CA ILE A 146 -23.96 -2.88 -1.15
C ILE A 146 -23.04 -3.32 -0.01
N GLY A 147 -23.63 -3.72 1.10
CA GLY A 147 -22.95 -3.98 2.37
C GLY A 147 -23.75 -4.81 3.36
N GLY A 148 -24.90 -5.36 2.97
CA GLY A 148 -25.55 -6.43 3.71
C GLY A 148 -24.78 -7.76 3.56
N PRO A 149 -24.98 -8.76 4.45
CA PRO A 149 -24.27 -10.04 4.43
C PRO A 149 -24.36 -10.83 3.11
N LEU A 150 -25.29 -10.47 2.22
CA LEU A 150 -25.57 -11.12 0.93
C LEU A 150 -25.31 -10.21 -0.29
N ALA A 151 -24.79 -8.99 -0.08
CA ALA A 151 -24.56 -8.05 -1.17
C ALA A 151 -23.30 -8.47 -1.96
N ARG A 152 -23.46 -8.78 -3.26
CA ARG A 152 -22.31 -9.04 -4.14
C ARG A 152 -21.45 -7.77 -4.18
N LYS A 153 -20.19 -7.85 -3.73
CA LYS A 153 -19.24 -6.74 -3.85
C LYS A 153 -19.26 -6.23 -5.30
N ALA A 154 -19.64 -4.97 -5.48
CA ALA A 154 -19.56 -4.32 -6.79
C ALA A 154 -18.13 -4.49 -7.32
N LYS A 155 -17.96 -5.03 -8.52
CA LYS A 155 -16.63 -5.10 -9.12
C LYS A 155 -16.21 -3.67 -9.47
N ALA A 156 -15.01 -3.27 -9.04
CA ALA A 156 -14.48 -1.94 -9.27
C ALA A 156 -14.30 -1.60 -10.77
N ASP A 157 -14.23 -2.60 -11.66
CA ASP A 157 -13.82 -2.43 -13.07
C ASP A 157 -14.91 -1.89 -14.01
N ARG A 158 -16.14 -2.41 -13.97
CA ARG A 158 -17.12 -2.17 -15.05
C ARG A 158 -18.15 -1.07 -14.78
N ASP A 159 -18.32 -0.63 -13.54
CA ASP A 159 -19.45 0.22 -13.15
C ASP A 159 -19.06 1.49 -12.36
N VAL A 160 -17.76 1.71 -12.12
CA VAL A 160 -17.34 2.79 -11.21
C VAL A 160 -17.58 4.20 -11.77
N ARG A 161 -17.63 4.34 -13.10
CA ARG A 161 -17.91 5.62 -13.77
C ARG A 161 -19.42 5.89 -13.89
N SER A 162 -20.24 4.87 -13.70
CA SER A 162 -21.72 4.92 -13.76
C SER A 162 -22.33 5.16 -12.38
N ILE A 163 -21.60 4.93 -11.30
CA ILE A 163 -22.03 5.30 -9.95
C ILE A 163 -21.65 6.76 -9.61
N PRO A 164 -22.40 7.42 -8.71
CA PRO A 164 -22.05 8.75 -8.22
C PRO A 164 -20.69 8.78 -7.52
N ALA A 165 -20.05 9.95 -7.51
CA ALA A 165 -18.74 10.15 -6.89
C ALA A 165 -18.76 9.84 -5.38
N GLU A 166 -19.80 10.25 -4.66
CA GLU A 166 -19.96 9.96 -3.23
C GLU A 166 -20.09 8.45 -2.97
N HIS A 167 -20.76 7.71 -3.86
CA HIS A 167 -20.82 6.25 -3.78
C HIS A 167 -19.43 5.62 -4.03
N ALA A 168 -18.70 6.07 -5.05
CA ALA A 168 -17.32 5.63 -5.28
C ALA A 168 -16.40 5.92 -4.08
N PHE A 169 -16.59 7.07 -3.41
CA PHE A 169 -15.88 7.43 -2.19
C PHE A 169 -16.18 6.45 -1.04
N HIS A 170 -17.45 6.09 -0.84
CA HIS A 170 -17.82 5.10 0.18
C HIS A 170 -17.23 3.70 -0.11
N LEU A 171 -17.25 3.25 -1.36
CA LEU A 171 -16.62 1.97 -1.76
C LEU A 171 -15.09 2.00 -1.55
N MET A 172 -14.44 3.14 -1.77
CA MET A 172 -13.03 3.35 -1.45
C MET A 172 -12.77 3.20 0.06
N LEU A 173 -13.57 3.83 0.92
CA LEU A 173 -13.45 3.71 2.39
C LEU A 173 -13.71 2.28 2.88
N GLN A 174 -14.67 1.57 2.26
CA GLN A 174 -14.91 0.15 2.54
C GLN A 174 -13.72 -0.73 2.14
N THR A 175 -13.03 -0.39 1.04
CA THR A 175 -11.80 -1.06 0.63
C THR A 175 -10.69 -0.87 1.67
N CYS A 176 -10.49 0.36 2.18
CA CYS A 176 -9.57 0.63 3.30
C CYS A 176 -9.91 -0.22 4.53
N THR A 177 -11.19 -0.28 4.89
CA THR A 177 -11.68 -1.05 6.05
C THR A 177 -11.46 -2.55 5.87
N SER A 178 -11.80 -3.08 4.70
CA SER A 178 -11.65 -4.51 4.37
C SER A 178 -10.17 -4.92 4.38
N CYS A 179 -9.31 -4.12 3.76
CA CYS A 179 -7.87 -4.38 3.74
C CYS A 179 -7.29 -4.36 5.17
N HIS A 180 -7.63 -3.36 5.98
CA HIS A 180 -7.15 -3.31 7.36
C HIS A 180 -7.69 -4.46 8.23
N ALA A 181 -8.94 -4.89 8.03
CA ALA A 181 -9.50 -6.00 8.78
C ALA A 181 -8.77 -7.33 8.52
N GLN A 182 -8.29 -7.53 7.29
CA GLN A 182 -7.65 -8.78 6.86
C GLN A 182 -6.13 -8.75 7.01
N PHE A 183 -5.50 -7.59 6.76
CA PHE A 183 -4.05 -7.48 6.55
C PHE A 183 -3.32 -6.56 7.54
N ARG A 184 -4.03 -5.91 8.47
CA ARG A 184 -3.40 -5.10 9.53
C ARG A 184 -3.63 -5.75 10.90
N VAL A 185 -2.55 -6.11 11.60
CA VAL A 185 -2.64 -6.65 12.96
C VAL A 185 -3.20 -5.58 13.90
N ARG A 186 -4.11 -5.98 14.79
CA ARG A 186 -4.62 -5.10 15.84
C ARG A 186 -3.50 -4.85 16.85
N ALA A 187 -3.49 -3.66 17.47
CA ALA A 187 -2.70 -3.50 18.69
C ALA A 187 -3.37 -4.35 19.76
N GLU A 188 -2.59 -5.23 20.37
CA GLU A 188 -2.91 -5.87 21.65
C GLU A 188 -2.83 -4.86 22.80
#